data_AF-A0A962VAY7-F1
#
_entry.id   AF-A0A962VAY7-F1
#
_cell.length_a   1.000
_cell.length_b   1.000
_cell.length_c   1.000
_cell.angle_alpha   90.00
_cell.angle_beta   90.00
_cell.angle_gamma   90.00
#
_symmetry.space_group_name_H-M   'P 1'
#
loop_
_entity.id
_entity.type
_entity.pdbx_description
1 polymer ?
#
loop_
_entity_poly.entity_id
_entity_poly.type
_entity_poly.pdbx_seq_one_letter_code
_entity_poly.pdbx_strand_id
1 'polypeptide(L)'
;DKLLQAISEPVCLQEHELQISGSIGIALYPGDGADAGTLLKNADIAMYQAKELGRYRFRFYASEMSQYALHRMLLVSSLHKALEEQQLFLHYQSRFNLATGQLTAVEALLRWHHPELGILLPGEFIPLAQDLSLLPRISMWALQQICMQGVAWNAERPSALRMVCNLT
;
A
#
# COMPACT_ATOMS: atom_id res chain seq x y z
N ASP A 1 26.28 -6.42 -4.73
CA ASP A 1 26.35 -6.26 -6.20
C ASP A 1 26.59 -7.55 -6.98
N LYS A 2 27.71 -8.26 -6.79
CA LYS A 2 28.01 -9.49 -7.55
C LYS A 2 26.84 -10.50 -7.60
N LEU A 3 26.18 -10.75 -6.46
CA LEU A 3 25.03 -11.65 -6.39
C LEU A 3 23.80 -11.13 -7.15
N LEU A 4 23.52 -9.83 -7.12
CA LEU A 4 22.40 -9.25 -7.87
C LEU A 4 22.64 -9.34 -9.38
N GLN A 5 23.88 -9.12 -9.83
CA GLN A 5 24.25 -9.29 -11.23
C GLN A 5 24.04 -10.75 -11.67
N ALA A 6 24.54 -11.72 -10.90
CA ALA A 6 24.36 -13.13 -11.21
C ALA A 6 22.88 -13.56 -11.26
N ILE A 7 22.03 -13.06 -10.36
CA ILE A 7 20.57 -13.35 -10.36
C ILE A 7 19.87 -12.73 -11.58
N SER A 8 20.42 -11.64 -12.12
CA SER A 8 19.78 -10.88 -13.20
C SER A 8 20.28 -11.29 -14.59
N GLU A 9 21.14 -12.32 -14.66
CA GLU A 9 21.46 -12.96 -15.93
C GLU A 9 20.19 -13.59 -16.52
N PRO A 10 19.89 -13.37 -17.80
CA PRO A 10 18.69 -13.92 -18.41
C PRO A 10 18.68 -15.45 -18.37
N VAL A 11 17.51 -16.01 -18.10
CA VAL A 11 17.32 -17.46 -18.09
C VAL A 11 16.49 -17.86 -19.30
N CYS A 12 17.05 -18.73 -20.14
CA CYS A 12 16.33 -19.31 -21.26
C CYS A 12 15.39 -20.43 -20.78
N LEU A 13 14.09 -20.21 -20.92
CA LEU A 13 13.07 -21.24 -20.78
C LEU A 13 12.44 -21.50 -22.14
N GLN A 14 12.82 -22.61 -22.76
CA GLN A 14 12.44 -22.96 -24.15
C GLN A 14 12.88 -21.85 -25.13
N GLU A 15 11.95 -21.31 -25.92
CA GLU A 15 12.17 -20.24 -26.89
C GLU A 15 12.10 -18.83 -26.27
N HIS A 16 11.91 -18.71 -24.94
CA HIS A 16 11.74 -17.43 -24.26
C HIS A 16 12.94 -17.13 -23.35
N GLU A 17 13.48 -15.93 -23.52
CA GLU A 17 14.47 -15.36 -22.63
C GLU A 17 13.77 -14.55 -21.54
N LEU A 18 13.95 -14.93 -20.27
CA LEU A 18 13.33 -14.27 -19.13
C LEU A 18 14.36 -13.47 -18.35
N GLN A 19 14.07 -12.18 -18.14
CA GLN A 19 14.80 -11.38 -17.17
C GLN A 19 14.21 -11.56 -15.77
N ILE A 20 15.06 -11.97 -14.84
CA ILE A 20 14.71 -12.13 -13.43
C ILE A 20 15.38 -11.01 -12.63
N SER A 21 14.79 -10.62 -11.50
CA SER A 21 15.42 -9.70 -10.56
C SER A 21 15.20 -10.21 -9.14
N GLY A 22 16.18 -9.93 -8.28
CA GLY A 22 16.16 -10.32 -6.87
C GLY A 22 16.08 -9.13 -5.93
N SER A 23 15.65 -9.40 -4.70
CA SER A 23 15.83 -8.50 -3.54
C SER A 23 16.61 -9.27 -2.49
N ILE A 24 17.64 -8.65 -1.89
CA ILE A 24 18.54 -9.33 -0.94
C ILE A 24 18.52 -8.61 0.41
N GLY A 25 18.34 -9.36 1.49
CA GLY A 25 18.50 -8.87 2.85
C GLY A 25 19.80 -9.37 3.46
N ILE A 26 20.48 -8.51 4.22
CA ILE A 26 21.78 -8.81 4.83
C ILE A 26 21.70 -8.50 6.32
N ALA A 27 22.07 -9.47 7.16
CA ALA A 27 22.26 -9.28 8.60
C ALA A 27 23.68 -9.72 8.99
N LEU A 28 24.33 -8.94 9.86
CA LEU A 28 25.73 -9.11 10.25
C LEU A 28 25.85 -9.54 11.70
N TYR A 29 26.51 -10.67 11.94
CA TYR A 29 26.94 -11.05 13.28
C TYR A 29 28.12 -10.19 13.75
N PRO A 30 28.18 -9.76 15.03
CA PRO A 30 27.16 -9.93 16.06
C PRO A 30 26.14 -8.76 16.15
N GLY A 31 26.32 -7.70 15.36
CA GLY A 31 25.55 -6.45 15.48
C GLY A 31 24.05 -6.60 15.24
N ASP A 32 23.66 -7.48 14.32
CA ASP A 32 22.28 -7.70 13.91
C ASP A 32 21.69 -8.99 14.51
N GLY A 33 22.38 -9.62 15.47
CA GLY A 33 21.92 -10.84 16.12
C GLY A 33 23.06 -11.69 16.66
N ALA A 34 22.89 -12.22 17.87
CA ALA A 34 23.89 -13.07 18.54
C ALA A 34 23.69 -14.57 18.26
N ASP A 35 22.58 -14.96 17.65
CA ASP A 35 22.22 -16.33 17.32
C ASP A 35 21.67 -16.45 15.88
N ALA A 36 21.69 -17.67 15.34
CA ALA A 36 21.28 -17.94 13.96
C ALA A 36 19.81 -17.60 13.69
N GLY A 37 18.92 -17.81 14.67
CA GLY A 37 17.49 -17.51 14.52
C GLY A 37 17.24 -16.02 14.38
N THR A 38 17.87 -15.22 15.24
CA THR A 38 17.81 -13.75 15.17
C THR A 38 18.40 -13.22 13.86
N LEU A 39 19.56 -13.73 13.42
CA LEU A 39 20.18 -13.31 12.17
C LEU A 39 19.31 -13.65 10.94
N LEU A 40 18.72 -14.84 10.89
CA LEU A 40 17.82 -15.23 9.80
C LEU A 40 16.58 -14.35 9.76
N LYS A 41 15.94 -14.10 10.91
CA LYS A 41 14.80 -13.20 11.02
C LYS A 41 15.15 -11.79 10.53
N ASN A 42 16.29 -11.25 10.95
CA ASN A 42 16.69 -9.89 10.61
C ASN A 42 17.12 -9.76 9.14
N ALA A 43 17.74 -10.79 8.56
CA ALA A 43 18.02 -10.86 7.13
C ALA A 43 16.72 -10.91 6.31
N ASP A 44 15.72 -11.67 6.76
CA ASP A 44 14.41 -11.73 6.09
C ASP A 44 13.68 -10.37 6.13
N ILE A 45 13.68 -9.70 7.29
CA ILE A 45 13.15 -8.33 7.43
C ILE A 45 13.82 -7.36 6.45
N ALA A 46 15.16 -7.41 6.34
CA ALA A 46 15.92 -6.57 5.42
C ALA A 46 15.62 -6.88 3.95
N MET A 47 15.39 -8.16 3.62
CA MET A 47 15.03 -8.61 2.26
C MET A 47 13.65 -8.09 1.86
N TYR A 48 12.69 -8.18 2.76
CA TYR A 48 11.35 -7.63 2.53
C TYR A 48 11.39 -6.11 2.33
N GLN A 49 12.15 -5.37 3.14
CA GLN A 49 12.34 -3.93 2.89
C GLN A 49 13.01 -3.65 1.54
N ALA A 50 14.01 -4.45 1.13
CA ALA A 50 14.57 -4.31 -0.21
C ALA A 50 13.50 -4.50 -1.30
N LYS A 51 12.58 -5.45 -1.12
CA LYS A 51 11.49 -5.72 -2.07
C LYS A 51 10.52 -4.55 -2.20
N GLU A 52 10.17 -3.89 -1.09
CA GLU A 52 9.25 -2.74 -1.09
C GLU A 52 9.85 -1.47 -1.69
N LEU A 53 11.16 -1.27 -1.53
CA LEU A 53 11.89 -0.16 -2.15
C LEU A 53 12.15 -0.37 -3.65
N GLY A 54 11.53 -1.40 -4.25
CA GLY A 54 11.69 -1.79 -5.64
C GLY A 54 12.68 -2.96 -5.82
N ARG A 55 12.43 -3.79 -6.84
CA ARG A 55 13.27 -4.95 -7.17
C ARG A 55 14.68 -4.52 -7.62
N TYR A 56 15.62 -5.47 -7.66
CA TYR A 56 17.03 -5.25 -8.02
C TYR A 56 17.79 -4.40 -6.98
N ARG A 57 17.69 -4.78 -5.70
CA ARG A 57 18.39 -4.09 -4.62
C ARG A 57 18.75 -5.03 -3.48
N PHE A 58 19.70 -4.61 -2.66
CA PHE A 58 19.97 -5.22 -1.37
C PHE A 58 19.83 -4.20 -0.25
N ARG A 59 19.55 -4.66 0.97
CA ARG A 59 19.52 -3.84 2.17
C ARG A 59 20.19 -4.58 3.32
N PHE A 60 21.00 -3.84 4.08
CA PHE A 60 21.46 -4.27 5.40
C PHE A 60 20.35 -4.04 6.41
N TYR A 61 20.20 -4.97 7.34
CA TYR A 61 19.31 -4.81 8.47
C TYR A 61 19.64 -3.55 9.26
N ALA A 62 18.59 -2.89 9.75
CA ALA A 62 18.69 -1.82 10.71
C ALA A 62 17.57 -2.01 11.73
N SER A 63 17.80 -1.66 12.99
CA SER A 63 16.82 -1.88 14.07
C SER A 63 15.45 -1.26 13.81
N GLU A 64 15.41 -0.13 13.09
CA GLU A 64 14.22 0.59 12.65
C GLU A 64 13.35 -0.27 11.71
N MET A 65 13.95 -1.22 10.99
CA MET A 65 13.22 -2.14 10.12
C MET A 65 12.34 -3.11 10.90
N SER A 66 12.74 -3.47 12.12
CA SER A 66 11.92 -4.32 12.98
C SER A 66 10.64 -3.62 13.42
N GLN A 67 10.70 -2.31 13.70
CA GLN A 67 9.51 -1.52 14.03
C GLN A 67 8.59 -1.41 12.80
N TYR A 68 9.16 -1.16 11.64
CA TYR A 68 8.41 -1.15 10.38
C TYR A 68 7.73 -2.49 10.09
N ALA A 69 8.43 -3.61 10.27
CA ALA A 69 7.88 -4.95 10.07
C ALA A 69 6.71 -5.25 11.03
N LEU A 70 6.84 -4.86 12.31
CA LEU A 70 5.77 -4.99 13.30
C LEU A 70 4.55 -4.14 12.95
N HIS A 71 4.77 -2.87 12.60
CA HIS A 71 3.70 -1.97 12.17
C HIS A 71 2.94 -2.52 10.96
N ARG A 72 3.68 -3.00 9.95
CA ARG A 72 3.11 -3.63 8.75
C ARG A 72 2.30 -4.88 9.09
N MET A 73 2.83 -5.75 9.95
CA MET A 73 2.12 -6.99 10.36
C MET A 73 0.80 -6.67 11.06
N LEU A 74 0.79 -5.64 11.93
CA LEU A 74 -0.43 -5.14 12.56
C LEU A 74 -1.44 -4.67 11.51
N LEU A 75 -1.03 -3.84 10.55
CA LEU A 75 -1.90 -3.38 9.47
C LEU A 75 -2.45 -4.55 8.62
N VAL A 76 -1.63 -5.52 8.25
CA VAL A 76 -2.06 -6.70 7.48
C VAL A 76 -3.15 -7.49 8.22
N SER A 77 -2.97 -7.69 9.53
CA SER A 77 -3.93 -8.41 10.36
C SER A 77 -5.26 -7.66 10.51
N SER A 78 -5.21 -6.33 10.56
CA SER A 78 -6.38 -5.47 10.73
C SER A 78 -7.12 -5.19 9.41
N LEU A 79 -6.41 -5.08 8.29
CA LEU A 79 -7.00 -4.68 7.00
C LEU A 79 -8.03 -5.68 6.47
N HIS A 80 -7.86 -6.96 6.77
CA HIS A 80 -8.86 -7.99 6.47
C HIS A 80 -10.20 -7.70 7.17
N LYS A 81 -10.16 -7.27 8.42
CA LYS A 81 -11.34 -6.96 9.23
C LYS A 81 -11.92 -5.58 8.91
N ALA A 82 -11.10 -4.65 8.44
CA ALA A 82 -11.50 -3.26 8.21
C ALA A 82 -12.73 -3.11 7.29
N LEU A 83 -12.86 -3.97 6.27
CA LEU A 83 -14.03 -4.01 5.38
C LEU A 83 -15.31 -4.48 6.09
N GLU A 84 -15.18 -5.49 6.97
CA GLU A 84 -16.31 -6.10 7.68
C GLU A 84 -16.77 -5.25 8.87
N GLU A 85 -15.82 -4.59 9.53
CA GLU A 85 -16.04 -3.76 10.71
C GLU A 85 -16.29 -2.27 10.37
N GLN A 86 -16.56 -1.94 9.09
CA GLN A 86 -16.89 -0.58 8.63
C GLN A 86 -15.84 0.47 9.02
N GLN A 87 -14.57 0.09 9.04
CA GLN A 87 -13.47 0.97 9.42
C GLN A 87 -12.99 1.85 8.24
N LEU A 88 -13.38 1.50 7.02
CA LEU A 88 -13.11 2.30 5.82
C LEU A 88 -14.17 3.39 5.66
N PHE A 89 -13.74 4.61 5.31
CA PHE A 89 -14.62 5.73 5.04
C PHE A 89 -14.07 6.62 3.91
N LEU A 90 -14.93 7.46 3.36
CA LEU A 90 -14.56 8.43 2.32
C LEU A 90 -14.55 9.84 2.90
N HIS A 91 -13.42 10.50 2.78
CA HIS A 91 -13.31 11.93 2.99
C HIS A 91 -13.47 12.67 1.66
N TYR A 92 -14.07 13.84 1.67
CA TYR A 92 -14.46 14.54 0.45
C TYR A 92 -13.79 15.90 0.36
N GLN A 93 -12.94 16.10 -0.64
CA GLN A 93 -12.25 17.36 -0.88
C GLN A 93 -12.89 18.12 -2.03
N SER A 94 -13.34 19.35 -1.76
CA SER A 94 -13.96 20.21 -2.76
C SER A 94 -12.95 20.78 -3.76
N ARG A 95 -13.34 20.84 -5.03
CA ARG A 95 -12.57 21.45 -6.12
C ARG A 95 -13.33 22.64 -6.70
N PHE A 96 -12.71 23.81 -6.65
CA PHE A 96 -13.31 25.06 -7.12
C PHE A 96 -12.68 25.54 -8.42
N ASN A 97 -13.47 26.21 -9.25
CA ASN A 97 -12.95 27.04 -10.32
C ASN A 97 -12.40 28.34 -9.69
N LEU A 98 -11.10 28.60 -9.88
CA LEU A 98 -10.45 29.77 -9.26
C LEU A 98 -10.96 31.11 -9.81
N ALA A 99 -11.41 31.15 -11.07
CA ALA A 99 -11.91 32.38 -11.70
C ALA A 99 -13.34 32.72 -11.25
N THR A 100 -14.19 31.70 -11.04
CA THR A 100 -15.62 31.91 -10.72
C THR A 100 -15.98 31.63 -9.26
N GLY A 101 -15.08 31.01 -8.49
CA GLY A 101 -15.34 30.54 -7.11
C GLY A 101 -16.35 29.39 -7.02
N GLN A 102 -16.84 28.88 -8.15
CA GLN A 102 -17.88 27.84 -8.15
C GLN A 102 -17.29 26.46 -7.87
N LEU A 103 -18.03 25.67 -7.08
CA LEU A 103 -17.73 24.26 -6.86
C LEU A 103 -17.92 23.47 -8.16
N THR A 104 -16.85 22.80 -8.63
CA THR A 104 -16.85 22.09 -9.92
C THR A 104 -16.87 20.57 -9.78
N ALA A 105 -16.31 20.06 -8.69
CA ALA A 105 -16.22 18.64 -8.39
C ALA A 105 -15.89 18.44 -6.91
N VAL A 106 -16.02 17.19 -6.47
CA VAL A 106 -15.52 16.72 -5.18
C VAL A 106 -14.68 15.48 -5.42
N GLU A 107 -13.50 15.44 -4.83
CA GLU A 107 -12.63 14.26 -4.82
C GLU A 107 -12.93 13.41 -3.59
N ALA A 108 -13.28 12.15 -3.81
CA ALA A 108 -13.48 11.14 -2.78
C ALA A 108 -12.13 10.48 -2.47
N LEU A 109 -11.71 10.64 -1.23
CA LEU A 109 -10.42 10.21 -0.72
C LEU A 109 -10.65 9.12 0.32
N LEU A 110 -10.22 7.90 -0.01
CA LEU A 110 -10.33 6.76 0.90
C LEU A 110 -9.51 7.00 2.17
N ARG A 111 -10.07 6.62 3.31
CA ARG A 111 -9.44 6.67 4.62
C ARG A 111 -9.76 5.39 5.39
N TRP A 112 -8.88 5.03 6.31
CA TRP A 112 -9.10 3.91 7.20
C TRP A 112 -8.99 4.39 8.65
N HIS A 113 -10.07 4.25 9.41
CA HIS A 113 -10.09 4.50 10.85
C HIS A 113 -9.67 3.24 11.60
N HIS A 114 -8.37 3.10 11.86
CA HIS A 114 -7.83 1.99 12.64
C HIS A 114 -8.09 2.21 14.14
N PRO A 115 -8.53 1.19 14.89
CA PRO A 115 -8.89 1.34 16.32
C PRO A 115 -7.74 1.83 17.20
N GLU A 116 -6.51 1.41 16.90
CA GLU A 116 -5.32 1.76 17.71
C GLU A 116 -4.45 2.87 17.09
N LEU A 117 -4.48 3.04 15.76
CA LEU A 117 -3.56 3.93 15.03
C LEU A 117 -4.23 5.21 14.56
N GLY A 118 -5.55 5.32 14.72
CA GLY A 118 -6.33 6.45 14.24
C GLY A 118 -6.53 6.41 12.71
N ILE A 119 -6.54 7.59 12.09
CA ILE A 119 -6.86 7.72 10.66
C ILE A 119 -5.60 7.49 9.83
N LEU A 120 -5.63 6.43 9.03
CA LEU A 120 -4.59 6.07 8.07
C LEU A 120 -4.95 6.58 6.66
N LEU A 121 -3.92 7.00 5.94
CA LEU A 121 -3.99 7.48 4.57
C LEU A 121 -3.81 6.34 3.56
N PRO A 122 -4.31 6.48 2.31
CA PRO A 122 -4.18 5.44 1.29
C PRO A 122 -2.76 4.91 1.07
N GLY A 123 -1.75 5.78 1.16
CA GLY A 123 -0.35 5.38 0.99
C GLY A 123 0.14 4.35 2.01
N GLU A 124 -0.52 4.26 3.17
CA GLU A 124 -0.12 3.35 4.26
C GLU A 124 -0.72 1.94 4.12
N PHE A 125 -1.87 1.80 3.43
CA PHE A 125 -2.60 0.53 3.38
C PHE A 125 -2.97 0.05 1.98
N ILE A 126 -2.97 0.89 0.94
CA ILE A 126 -3.25 0.46 -0.44
C ILE A 126 -2.21 -0.55 -0.97
N PRO A 127 -0.89 -0.37 -0.75
CA PRO A 127 0.09 -1.39 -1.13
C PRO A 127 -0.19 -2.74 -0.47
N LEU A 128 -0.59 -2.73 0.80
CA LEU A 128 -0.97 -3.94 1.54
C LEU A 128 -2.25 -4.55 0.98
N ALA A 129 -3.26 -3.74 0.65
CA ALA A 129 -4.49 -4.21 0.03
C ALA A 129 -4.21 -4.91 -1.31
N GLN A 130 -3.23 -4.43 -2.08
CA GLN A 130 -2.81 -5.03 -3.34
C GLN A 130 -2.11 -6.38 -3.10
N ASP A 131 -1.14 -6.43 -2.19
CA ASP A 131 -0.44 -7.67 -1.82
C ASP A 131 -1.39 -8.75 -1.28
N LEU A 132 -2.42 -8.34 -0.53
CA LEU A 132 -3.42 -9.22 0.06
C LEU A 132 -4.60 -9.51 -0.87
N SER A 133 -4.59 -9.03 -2.12
CA SER A 133 -5.70 -9.16 -3.08
C SER A 133 -7.05 -8.61 -2.56
N LEU A 134 -7.02 -7.66 -1.63
CA LEU A 134 -8.20 -6.98 -1.07
C LEU A 134 -8.60 -5.74 -1.87
N LEU A 135 -7.68 -5.20 -2.68
CA LEU A 135 -7.90 -3.96 -3.44
C LEU A 135 -9.19 -3.97 -4.28
N PRO A 136 -9.55 -5.03 -5.02
CA PRO A 136 -10.82 -5.06 -5.76
C PRO A 136 -12.06 -4.92 -4.87
N ARG A 137 -12.05 -5.53 -3.67
CA ARG A 137 -13.15 -5.43 -2.70
C ARG A 137 -13.28 -4.01 -2.15
N ILE A 138 -12.15 -3.40 -1.79
CA ILE A 138 -12.10 -2.02 -1.31
C ILE A 138 -12.57 -1.04 -2.38
N SER A 139 -12.09 -1.18 -3.61
CA SER A 139 -12.45 -0.33 -4.74
C SER A 139 -13.95 -0.44 -5.07
N MET A 140 -14.51 -1.65 -5.06
CA MET A 140 -15.95 -1.85 -5.27
C MET A 140 -16.77 -1.18 -4.18
N TRP A 141 -16.41 -1.37 -2.92
CA TRP A 141 -17.07 -0.73 -1.78
C TRP A 141 -17.00 0.80 -1.90
N ALA A 142 -15.82 1.36 -2.21
CA ALA A 142 -15.62 2.80 -2.35
C ALA A 142 -16.49 3.36 -3.48
N LEU A 143 -16.53 2.71 -4.64
CA LEU A 143 -17.38 3.12 -5.77
C LEU A 143 -18.86 3.14 -5.40
N GLN A 144 -19.35 2.13 -4.68
CA GLN A 144 -20.73 2.10 -4.21
C GLN A 144 -21.04 3.30 -3.31
N GLN A 145 -20.16 3.59 -2.34
CA GLN A 145 -20.32 4.73 -1.44
C GLN A 145 -20.28 6.08 -2.19
N ILE A 146 -19.37 6.23 -3.16
CA ILE A 146 -19.26 7.44 -3.98
C ILE A 146 -20.54 7.66 -4.79
N CYS A 147 -21.06 6.60 -5.43
CA CYS A 147 -22.29 6.68 -6.21
C CYS A 147 -23.49 7.05 -5.33
N MET A 148 -23.63 6.40 -4.17
CA MET A 148 -24.70 6.71 -3.21
C MET A 148 -24.62 8.17 -2.74
N GLN A 149 -23.42 8.63 -2.36
CA GLN A 149 -23.21 10.01 -1.93
C GLN A 149 -23.46 11.01 -3.06
N GLY A 150 -23.04 10.68 -4.29
CA GLY A 150 -23.27 11.48 -5.48
C GLY A 150 -24.74 11.65 -5.79
N VAL A 151 -25.56 10.60 -5.67
CA VAL A 151 -27.02 10.68 -5.82
C VAL A 151 -27.61 11.58 -4.72
N ALA A 152 -27.24 11.34 -3.46
CA ALA A 152 -27.75 12.10 -2.33
C ALA A 152 -27.46 13.61 -2.46
N TRP A 153 -26.23 13.98 -2.84
CA TRP A 153 -25.87 15.38 -3.04
C TRP A 153 -26.48 16.00 -4.29
N ASN A 154 -26.76 15.23 -5.33
CA ASN A 154 -27.36 15.76 -6.56
C ASN A 154 -28.88 15.88 -6.50
N ALA A 155 -29.55 15.27 -5.52
CA ALA A 155 -31.00 15.31 -5.39
C ALA A 155 -31.57 16.74 -5.29
N GLU A 156 -30.84 17.66 -4.64
CA GLU A 156 -31.30 19.03 -4.36
C GLU A 156 -30.47 20.10 -5.08
N ARG A 157 -29.55 19.70 -5.98
CA ARG A 157 -28.66 20.64 -6.65
C ARG A 157 -29.19 21.03 -8.03
N PRO A 158 -29.15 22.32 -8.39
CA PRO A 158 -29.54 22.78 -9.73
C PRO A 158 -28.56 22.34 -10.84
N SER A 159 -27.35 21.90 -10.48
CA SER A 159 -26.37 21.34 -11.41
C SER A 159 -25.66 20.15 -10.78
N ALA A 160 -25.42 19.13 -11.60
CA ALA A 160 -24.79 17.89 -11.16
C ALA A 160 -23.36 18.13 -10.68
N LEU A 161 -23.11 17.79 -9.43
CA LEU A 161 -21.79 17.73 -8.84
C LEU A 161 -21.05 16.50 -9.35
N ARG A 162 -19.87 16.74 -9.95
CA ARG A 162 -18.98 15.66 -10.39
C ARG A 162 -18.24 15.07 -9.20
N MET A 163 -18.26 13.74 -9.10
CA MET A 163 -17.48 12.99 -8.13
C MET A 163 -16.22 12.46 -8.82
N VAL A 164 -15.05 12.67 -8.21
CA VAL A 164 -13.75 12.18 -8.69
C VAL A 164 -13.23 11.17 -7.67
N CYS A 165 -12.63 10.09 -8.13
CA CYS A 165 -11.95 9.14 -7.26
C CYS A 165 -10.73 8.56 -7.97
N ASN A 166 -9.76 8.12 -7.18
CA ASN A 166 -8.60 7.41 -7.70
C ASN A 166 -8.84 5.91 -7.50
N LEU A 167 -8.84 5.17 -8.61
CA LEU A 167 -8.85 3.72 -8.61
C LEU A 167 -7.44 3.27 -9.02
N THR A 168 -6.84 2.44 -8.18
CA THR A 168 -5.57 1.73 -8.44
C THR A 168 -5.83 0.25 -8.45
#